data_AF-A0A368JLW5-F1
#
_entry.id   AF-A0A368JLW5-F1
#
_cell.length_a   1.000
_cell.length_b   1.000
_cell.length_c   1.000
_cell.angle_alpha   90.00
_cell.angle_beta   90.00
_cell.angle_gamma   90.00
#
_symmetry.space_group_name_H-M   'P 1'
#
loop_
_entity.id
_entity.type
_entity.pdbx_description
1 polymer ?
#
loop_
_entity_poly.entity_id
_entity_poly.type
_entity_poly.pdbx_seq_one_letter_code
_entity_poly.pdbx_strand_id
1 'polypeptide(L)'
;MPRKEPRVNREIIADYGWYTSLLEDRKTIDTPVIYVRNNKDSHAAWKYQSVYASMEPIGQVYFGVEVKTKNPKRFKFRLTCHHLTEEPFFRFDSSGQPHWNRSSKVNFKEEMVSTPHFQKFTDEGIMIAYKTEKLLDENESLALEDISMCVIHFCHESNMRLNEDDFPTISLILDEQISLFEPEPEGDPTRKFKYE
;
A
#
# COMPACT_ATOMS: atom_id res chain seq x y z
N MET A 1 -19.44 -3.28 27.41
CA MET A 1 -19.50 -2.08 26.54
C MET A 1 -20.23 -2.46 25.25
N PRO A 2 -21.22 -1.68 24.79
CA PRO A 2 -21.82 -1.92 23.48
C PRO A 2 -20.74 -1.81 22.40
N ARG A 3 -20.63 -2.83 21.54
CA ARG A 3 -19.61 -2.88 20.48
C ARG A 3 -20.02 -1.90 19.38
N LYS A 4 -19.13 -0.96 19.03
CA LYS A 4 -19.36 0.05 17.98
C LYS A 4 -19.65 -0.63 16.65
N GLU A 5 -20.70 -0.16 15.96
CA GLU A 5 -21.05 -0.64 14.62
C GLU A 5 -19.91 -0.39 13.62
N PRO A 6 -19.71 -1.27 12.62
CA PRO A 6 -18.71 -1.09 11.59
C PRO A 6 -18.97 0.21 10.81
N ARG A 7 -17.90 0.95 10.50
CA ARG A 7 -18.01 2.11 9.61
C ARG A 7 -18.38 1.62 8.22
N VAL A 8 -19.46 2.18 7.68
CA VAL A 8 -19.93 1.90 6.31
C VAL A 8 -19.45 3.02 5.38
N ASN A 9 -18.82 2.65 4.27
CA ASN A 9 -18.50 3.57 3.19
C ASN A 9 -19.66 3.61 2.18
N ARG A 10 -20.35 4.75 2.11
CA ARG A 10 -21.52 4.93 1.22
C ARG A 10 -21.14 5.16 -0.24
N GLU A 11 -19.93 5.65 -0.50
CA GLU A 11 -19.42 5.86 -1.86
C GLU A 11 -19.19 4.50 -2.54
N ILE A 12 -18.61 3.54 -1.80
CA ILE A 12 -18.46 2.15 -2.26
C ILE A 12 -19.82 1.50 -2.56
N ILE A 13 -20.82 1.70 -1.70
CA ILE A 13 -22.17 1.15 -1.97
C ILE A 13 -22.78 1.78 -3.22
N ALA A 14 -22.64 3.10 -3.36
CA ALA A 14 -23.23 3.85 -4.46
C ALA A 14 -22.67 3.42 -5.82
N ASP A 15 -21.39 3.02 -5.86
CA ASP A 15 -20.72 2.59 -7.09
C ASP A 15 -19.92 1.29 -6.93
N TYR A 16 -20.59 0.25 -6.42
CA TYR A 16 -19.94 -1.03 -6.16
C TYR A 16 -19.47 -1.73 -7.44
N GLY A 17 -20.13 -1.50 -8.57
CA GLY A 17 -19.69 -2.00 -9.87
C GLY A 17 -18.32 -1.42 -10.25
N TRP A 18 -18.14 -0.11 -10.11
CA TRP A 18 -16.87 0.56 -10.37
C TRP A 18 -15.77 0.14 -9.40
N TYR A 19 -16.12 -0.02 -8.12
CA TYR A 19 -15.21 -0.59 -7.13
C TYR A 19 -14.76 -2.02 -7.50
N THR A 20 -15.66 -2.85 -8.02
CA THR A 20 -15.34 -4.21 -8.46
C THR A 20 -14.35 -4.18 -9.63
N SER A 21 -14.58 -3.32 -10.63
CA SER A 21 -13.60 -3.06 -11.69
C SER A 21 -12.25 -2.61 -11.14
N LEU A 22 -12.22 -1.70 -10.16
CA LEU A 22 -10.96 -1.32 -9.48
C LEU A 22 -10.26 -2.48 -8.76
N LEU A 23 -10.93 -3.56 -8.38
CA LEU A 23 -10.25 -4.73 -7.83
C LEU A 23 -9.74 -5.67 -8.93
N GLU A 24 -10.56 -5.92 -9.94
CA GLU A 24 -10.35 -6.99 -10.91
C GLU A 24 -9.51 -6.58 -12.11
N ASP A 25 -9.64 -5.33 -12.57
CA ASP A 25 -9.00 -4.87 -13.79
C ASP A 25 -7.52 -4.58 -13.58
N ARG A 26 -6.76 -4.72 -14.67
CA ARG A 26 -5.32 -4.51 -14.68
C ARG A 26 -4.99 -3.04 -14.40
N LYS A 27 -4.03 -2.84 -13.51
CA LYS A 27 -3.40 -1.54 -13.23
C LYS A 27 -1.93 -1.59 -13.66
N THR A 28 -1.47 -0.57 -14.36
CA THR A 28 -0.09 -0.49 -14.84
C THR A 28 0.70 0.50 -13.99
N ILE A 29 1.83 0.07 -13.44
CA ILE A 29 2.74 0.91 -12.66
C ILE A 29 3.95 1.21 -13.54
N ASP A 30 4.20 2.46 -13.91
CA ASP A 30 5.35 2.81 -14.76
C ASP A 30 6.66 3.03 -13.97
N THR A 31 6.61 2.82 -12.66
CA THR A 31 7.74 2.99 -11.74
C THR A 31 8.37 1.64 -11.38
N PRO A 32 9.50 1.23 -11.99
CA PRO A 32 10.11 -0.07 -11.75
C PRO A 32 10.71 -0.23 -10.35
N VAL A 33 11.21 0.87 -9.77
CA VAL A 33 11.79 0.91 -8.42
C VAL A 33 11.11 2.01 -7.62
N ILE A 34 10.44 1.61 -6.53
CA ILE A 34 9.79 2.53 -5.60
C ILE A 34 10.76 2.84 -4.46
N TYR A 35 11.36 4.02 -4.51
CA TYR A 35 12.27 4.51 -3.48
C TYR A 35 11.50 5.09 -2.29
N VAL A 36 11.44 4.35 -1.18
CA VAL A 36 10.75 4.76 0.04
C VAL A 36 11.72 5.56 0.91
N ARG A 37 11.70 6.88 0.76
CA ARG A 37 12.69 7.79 1.38
C ARG A 37 12.11 8.81 2.35
N ASN A 38 10.91 9.32 2.07
CA ASN A 38 10.33 10.44 2.81
C ASN A 38 9.77 9.96 4.14
N ASN A 39 9.96 10.73 5.20
CA ASN A 39 9.23 10.50 6.45
C ASN A 39 7.76 10.85 6.25
N LYS A 40 6.88 10.07 6.88
CA LYS A 40 5.45 10.34 6.88
C LYS A 40 5.15 11.50 7.83
N ASP A 41 4.54 12.56 7.31
CA ASP A 41 4.23 13.78 8.08
C ASP A 41 3.48 13.50 9.38
N SER A 42 2.50 12.61 9.33
CA SER A 42 1.69 12.28 10.51
C SER A 42 2.37 11.33 11.49
N HIS A 43 3.40 10.60 11.07
CA HIS A 43 4.09 9.60 11.88
C HIS A 43 5.56 9.43 11.47
N ALA A 44 6.45 10.28 12.00
CA ALA A 44 7.88 10.30 11.67
C ALA A 44 8.64 8.96 11.85
N ALA A 45 8.08 7.99 12.58
CA ALA A 45 8.64 6.63 12.68
C ALA A 45 8.38 5.75 11.43
N TRP A 46 7.71 6.29 10.42
CA TRP A 46 7.38 5.61 9.17
C TRP A 46 7.91 6.41 8.01
N LYS A 47 8.50 5.72 7.04
CA LYS A 47 8.74 6.26 5.71
C LYS A 47 7.55 5.94 4.80
N TYR A 48 7.30 6.81 3.84
CA TYR A 48 6.21 6.71 2.90
C TYR A 48 6.65 7.13 1.51
N GLN A 49 6.15 6.43 0.50
CA GLN A 49 6.18 6.85 -0.89
C GLN A 49 4.88 6.45 -1.57
N SER A 50 4.42 7.29 -2.50
CA SER A 50 3.30 7.01 -3.39
C SER A 50 3.75 7.11 -4.83
N VAL A 51 3.28 6.20 -5.68
CA VAL A 51 3.51 6.24 -7.12
C VAL A 51 2.20 6.10 -7.87
N TYR A 52 2.15 6.62 -9.09
CA TYR A 52 0.99 6.47 -9.95
C TYR A 52 0.87 5.02 -10.44
N ALA A 53 -0.34 4.48 -10.40
CA ALA A 53 -0.72 3.24 -11.05
C ALA A 53 -1.86 3.57 -12.03
N SER A 54 -1.57 3.56 -13.33
CA SER A 54 -2.55 3.88 -14.35
C SER A 54 -3.60 2.77 -14.48
N MET A 55 -4.84 3.17 -14.74
CA MET A 55 -5.91 2.27 -15.10
C MET A 55 -6.83 3.01 -16.05
N GLU A 56 -6.64 2.83 -17.35
CA GLU A 56 -7.51 3.41 -18.38
C GLU A 56 -8.77 2.56 -18.53
N PRO A 57 -9.98 3.15 -18.64
CA PRO A 57 -10.33 4.58 -18.57
C PRO A 57 -10.69 5.08 -17.15
N ILE A 58 -10.41 4.29 -16.11
CA ILE A 58 -11.13 4.27 -14.84
C ILE A 58 -10.58 5.29 -13.80
N GLY A 59 -9.37 5.81 -14.00
CA GLY A 59 -8.89 7.03 -13.34
C GLY A 59 -7.56 6.91 -12.62
N GLN A 60 -7.29 7.89 -11.74
CA GLN A 60 -6.00 8.04 -11.06
C GLN A 60 -5.91 7.12 -9.83
N VAL A 61 -5.35 5.94 -10.02
CA VAL A 61 -4.99 5.05 -8.91
C VAL A 61 -3.58 5.36 -8.44
N TYR A 62 -3.36 5.35 -7.13
CA TYR A 62 -2.03 5.51 -6.54
C TYR A 62 -1.69 4.32 -5.67
N PHE A 63 -0.44 3.88 -5.80
CA PHE A 63 0.14 2.83 -4.97
C PHE A 63 1.05 3.43 -3.91
N GLY A 64 0.58 3.37 -2.66
CA GLY A 64 1.31 3.80 -1.49
C GLY A 64 2.03 2.66 -0.78
N VAL A 65 3.30 2.90 -0.45
CA VAL A 65 4.15 2.02 0.36
C VAL A 65 4.54 2.74 1.65
N GLU A 66 4.23 2.15 2.80
CA GLU A 66 4.67 2.63 4.12
C GLU A 66 5.58 1.60 4.78
N VAL A 67 6.73 2.02 5.32
CA VAL A 67 7.69 1.13 6.00
C VAL A 67 8.12 1.75 7.32
N LYS A 68 8.10 0.98 8.40
CA LYS A 68 8.55 1.46 9.71
C LYS A 68 10.08 1.50 9.75
N THR A 69 10.66 2.65 10.07
CA THR A 69 12.11 2.90 9.98
C THR A 69 12.94 1.93 10.83
N LYS A 70 12.51 1.66 12.07
CA LYS A 70 13.22 0.77 13.01
C LYS A 70 12.89 -0.71 12.85
N ASN A 71 11.92 -1.07 12.02
CA ASN A 71 11.55 -2.46 11.79
C ASN A 71 10.96 -2.61 10.39
N PRO A 72 11.79 -2.83 9.35
CA PRO A 72 11.34 -2.92 7.96
C PRO A 72 10.38 -4.07 7.67
N LYS A 73 10.28 -5.09 8.54
CA LYS A 73 9.23 -6.13 8.45
C LYS A 73 7.83 -5.59 8.76
N ARG A 74 7.73 -4.37 9.30
CA ARG A 74 6.47 -3.66 9.52
C ARG A 74 6.24 -2.67 8.38
N PHE A 75 5.44 -3.09 7.41
CA PHE A 75 5.12 -2.31 6.23
C PHE A 75 3.64 -2.43 5.87
N LYS A 76 3.19 -1.52 5.01
CA LYS A 76 1.82 -1.46 4.51
C LYS A 76 1.82 -1.11 3.03
N PHE A 77 0.87 -1.69 2.32
CA PHE A 77 0.58 -1.38 0.92
C PHE A 77 -0.85 -0.86 0.82
N ARG A 78 -1.07 0.15 -0.02
CA ARG A 78 -2.38 0.79 -0.18
C ARG A 78 -2.62 1.20 -1.62
N LEU A 79 -3.82 0.90 -2.11
CA LEU A 79 -4.35 1.50 -3.32
C LEU A 79 -5.43 2.52 -2.98
N THR A 80 -5.27 3.71 -3.53
CA THR A 80 -6.20 4.83 -3.37
C THR A 80 -6.70 5.26 -4.74
N CYS A 81 -7.99 5.58 -4.82
CA CYS A 81 -8.62 6.18 -6.00
C CYS A 81 -9.58 7.26 -5.49
N HIS A 82 -9.11 8.51 -5.42
CA HIS A 82 -9.87 9.63 -4.87
C HIS A 82 -11.12 9.97 -5.69
N HIS A 83 -11.24 9.45 -6.91
CA HIS A 83 -12.48 9.56 -7.67
C HIS A 83 -13.63 8.76 -7.04
N LEU A 84 -13.31 7.64 -6.37
CA LEU A 84 -14.30 6.77 -5.73
C LEU A 84 -14.44 7.07 -4.24
N THR A 85 -13.34 7.18 -3.50
CA THR A 85 -13.35 7.34 -2.04
C THR A 85 -12.05 7.94 -1.53
N GLU A 86 -12.12 8.71 -0.45
CA GLU A 86 -10.93 9.26 0.23
C GLU A 86 -10.12 8.20 0.97
N GLU A 87 -10.74 7.05 1.24
CA GLU A 87 -10.09 5.95 1.93
C GLU A 87 -9.44 4.98 0.93
N PRO A 88 -8.25 4.43 1.24
CA PRO A 88 -7.69 3.38 0.38
C PRO A 88 -8.64 2.20 0.26
N PHE A 89 -8.93 1.83 -0.99
CA PHE A 89 -9.94 0.83 -1.35
C PHE A 89 -9.42 -0.60 -1.23
N PHE A 90 -8.10 -0.79 -1.34
CA PHE A 90 -7.44 -2.07 -1.19
C PHE A 90 -6.14 -1.90 -0.39
N ARG A 91 -5.90 -2.75 0.60
CA ARG A 91 -4.77 -2.59 1.53
C ARG A 91 -4.16 -3.92 1.93
N PHE A 92 -2.91 -3.86 2.35
CA PHE A 92 -2.24 -4.93 3.06
C PHE A 92 -1.49 -4.34 4.27
N ASP A 93 -1.63 -5.00 5.41
CA ASP A 93 -0.93 -4.68 6.65
C ASP A 93 -0.07 -5.89 7.06
N SER A 94 1.26 -5.76 7.08
CA SER A 94 2.15 -6.87 7.46
C SER A 94 2.11 -7.19 8.95
N SER A 95 1.80 -6.19 9.78
CA SER A 95 1.77 -6.29 11.24
C SER A 95 0.83 -5.26 11.84
N GLY A 96 0.25 -5.57 12.99
CA GLY A 96 -0.63 -4.63 13.68
C GLY A 96 -1.66 -5.32 14.56
N GLN A 97 -2.74 -4.60 14.82
CA GLN A 97 -3.88 -5.17 15.52
C GLN A 97 -4.67 -6.09 14.58
N PRO A 98 -5.24 -7.20 15.08
CA PRO A 98 -6.22 -7.95 14.32
C PRO A 98 -7.40 -7.08 13.92
N HIS A 99 -7.93 -7.32 12.73
CA HIS A 99 -9.14 -6.67 12.25
C HIS A 99 -10.36 -7.52 12.58
N TRP A 100 -11.47 -6.88 12.94
CA TRP A 100 -12.72 -7.57 13.25
C TRP A 100 -13.72 -7.39 12.09
N ASN A 101 -13.98 -8.47 11.37
CA ASN A 101 -15.01 -8.50 10.34
C ASN A 101 -16.38 -8.55 11.01
N ARG A 102 -17.20 -7.53 10.76
CA ARG A 102 -18.54 -7.41 11.36
C ARG A 102 -19.51 -6.86 10.34
N SER A 103 -20.68 -7.46 10.26
CA SER A 103 -21.84 -6.96 9.53
C SER A 103 -23.08 -7.28 10.36
N SER A 104 -24.11 -6.44 10.27
CA SER A 104 -25.43 -6.72 10.84
C SER A 104 -26.25 -7.71 9.99
N LYS A 105 -25.79 -8.02 8.78
CA LYS A 105 -26.48 -8.82 7.77
C LYS A 105 -25.76 -10.13 7.45
N VAL A 106 -24.43 -10.14 7.57
CA VAL A 106 -23.58 -11.28 7.19
C VAL A 106 -22.80 -11.80 8.39
N ASN A 107 -22.84 -13.11 8.60
CA ASN A 107 -21.93 -13.81 9.51
C ASN A 107 -20.66 -14.19 8.76
N PHE A 108 -19.52 -13.63 9.18
CA PHE A 108 -18.23 -13.98 8.59
C PHE A 108 -17.69 -15.27 9.20
N LYS A 109 -17.14 -16.15 8.36
CA LYS A 109 -16.47 -17.38 8.81
C LYS A 109 -15.32 -17.08 9.77
N GLU A 110 -14.57 -16.01 9.48
CA GLU A 110 -13.53 -15.46 10.35
C GLU A 110 -13.92 -14.04 10.79
N GLU A 111 -14.40 -13.94 12.04
CA GLU A 111 -14.76 -12.65 12.64
C GLU A 111 -13.55 -11.82 13.07
N MET A 112 -12.41 -12.46 13.33
CA MET A 112 -11.17 -11.79 13.72
C MET A 112 -10.00 -12.31 12.88
N VAL A 113 -9.36 -11.42 12.14
CA VAL A 113 -8.27 -11.75 11.22
C VAL A 113 -6.98 -11.08 11.70
N SER A 114 -6.01 -11.88 12.13
CA SER A 114 -4.67 -11.40 12.53
C SER A 114 -3.87 -10.90 11.32
N THR A 115 -2.93 -9.98 11.56
CA THR A 115 -1.92 -9.64 10.54
C THR A 115 -0.91 -10.77 10.39
N PRO A 116 -0.28 -10.95 9.21
CA PRO A 116 -0.51 -10.21 7.97
C PRO A 116 -1.89 -10.49 7.35
N HIS A 117 -2.52 -9.47 6.78
CA HIS A 117 -3.81 -9.61 6.08
C HIS A 117 -4.00 -8.56 4.99
N PHE A 118 -4.88 -8.88 4.04
CA PHE A 118 -5.43 -7.93 3.08
C PHE A 118 -6.71 -7.32 3.63
N GLN A 119 -7.08 -6.14 3.11
CA GLN A 119 -8.34 -5.49 3.39
C GLN A 119 -8.99 -5.00 2.11
N LYS A 120 -10.30 -5.19 2.02
CA LYS A 120 -11.15 -4.71 0.93
C LYS A 120 -12.55 -4.40 1.45
N PHE A 121 -13.32 -3.61 0.72
CA PHE A 121 -14.74 -3.41 0.98
C PHE A 121 -15.61 -4.53 0.44
N THR A 122 -16.73 -4.79 1.12
CA THR A 122 -17.87 -5.57 0.64
C THR A 122 -18.87 -4.68 -0.11
N ASP A 123 -19.89 -5.30 -0.73
CA ASP A 123 -21.05 -4.63 -1.34
C ASP A 123 -21.88 -3.80 -0.36
N GLU A 124 -21.80 -4.11 0.93
CA GLU A 124 -22.35 -3.32 2.02
C GLU A 124 -21.46 -2.13 2.42
N GLY A 125 -20.36 -1.86 1.69
CA GLY A 125 -19.42 -0.79 2.00
C GLY A 125 -18.64 -1.02 3.30
N ILE A 126 -18.58 -2.26 3.80
CA ILE A 126 -17.88 -2.61 5.03
C ILE A 126 -16.46 -3.05 4.67
N MET A 127 -15.46 -2.44 5.28
CA MET A 127 -14.07 -2.88 5.15
C MET A 127 -13.86 -4.15 5.97
N ILE A 128 -13.52 -5.24 5.29
CA ILE A 128 -13.19 -6.53 5.88
C ILE A 128 -11.72 -6.84 5.65
N ALA A 129 -11.16 -7.67 6.52
CA ALA A 129 -9.83 -8.25 6.36
C ALA A 129 -9.93 -9.74 6.00
N TYR A 130 -8.93 -10.25 5.29
CA TYR A 130 -8.84 -11.66 4.93
C TYR A 130 -7.40 -12.09 4.71
N LYS A 131 -7.16 -13.40 4.78
CA LYS A 131 -5.90 -14.04 4.42
C LYS A 131 -6.05 -14.77 3.08
N THR A 132 -5.06 -14.60 2.20
CA THR A 132 -4.91 -15.44 1.00
C THR A 132 -4.40 -16.82 1.41
N GLU A 133 -4.46 -17.81 0.51
CA GLU A 133 -3.90 -19.15 0.77
C GLU A 133 -2.42 -19.09 1.21
N LYS A 134 -1.62 -18.25 0.54
CA LYS A 134 -0.21 -17.99 0.92
C LYS A 134 0.00 -17.44 2.33
N LEU A 135 -1.00 -16.75 2.90
CA LEU A 135 -0.93 -16.21 4.27
C LEU A 135 -1.49 -17.18 5.31
N LEU A 136 -2.16 -18.25 4.86
CA LEU A 136 -2.62 -19.36 5.70
C LEU A 136 -1.55 -20.44 5.83
N ASP A 137 -0.67 -20.59 4.84
CA ASP A 137 0.53 -21.41 4.95
C ASP A 137 1.63 -20.69 5.76
N GLU A 138 2.18 -21.36 6.77
CA GLU A 138 3.14 -20.76 7.70
C GLU A 138 4.48 -20.42 7.02
N ASN A 139 4.97 -21.26 6.11
CA ASN A 139 6.25 -21.07 5.45
C ASN A 139 6.16 -19.96 4.40
N GLU A 140 5.09 -19.95 3.62
CA GLU A 140 4.83 -18.88 2.65
C GLU A 140 4.57 -17.54 3.36
N SER A 141 3.81 -17.54 4.45
CA SER A 141 3.57 -16.34 5.27
C SER A 141 4.88 -15.77 5.84
N LEU A 142 5.81 -16.63 6.28
CA LEU A 142 7.13 -16.21 6.75
C LEU A 142 7.96 -15.57 5.61
N ALA A 143 7.91 -16.12 4.40
CA ALA A 143 8.57 -15.52 3.24
C ALA A 143 8.01 -14.13 2.89
N LEU A 144 6.71 -13.91 3.14
CA LEU A 144 6.05 -12.62 2.93
C LEU A 144 6.35 -11.58 4.03
N GLU A 145 7.18 -11.90 5.03
CA GLU A 145 7.80 -10.87 5.89
C GLU A 145 8.86 -10.04 5.14
N ASP A 146 9.40 -10.55 4.03
CA ASP A 146 10.24 -9.79 3.12
C ASP A 146 9.35 -8.91 2.23
N ILE A 147 9.55 -7.59 2.34
CA ILE A 147 8.79 -6.61 1.56
C ILE A 147 8.92 -6.80 0.04
N SER A 148 10.06 -7.33 -0.42
CA SER A 148 10.36 -7.59 -1.82
C SER A 148 9.52 -8.74 -2.37
N MET A 149 9.32 -9.79 -1.55
CA MET A 149 8.42 -10.89 -1.89
C MET A 149 6.96 -10.48 -1.74
N CYS A 150 6.67 -9.68 -0.71
CA CYS A 150 5.31 -9.29 -0.40
C CYS A 150 4.73 -8.31 -1.43
N VAL A 151 5.52 -7.41 -2.03
CA VAL A 151 5.02 -6.51 -3.07
C VAL A 151 4.58 -7.27 -4.32
N ILE A 152 5.29 -8.34 -4.68
CA ILE A 152 4.90 -9.23 -5.79
C ILE A 152 3.55 -9.88 -5.47
N HIS A 153 3.41 -10.44 -4.26
CA HIS A 153 2.13 -11.01 -3.81
C HIS A 153 0.99 -10.00 -3.83
N PHE A 154 1.23 -8.79 -3.34
CA PHE A 154 0.25 -7.70 -3.37
C PHE A 154 -0.15 -7.33 -4.79
N CYS A 155 0.80 -7.26 -5.73
CA CYS A 155 0.53 -6.96 -7.13
C CYS A 155 -0.26 -8.07 -7.83
N HIS A 156 -0.05 -9.34 -7.47
CA HIS A 156 -0.89 -10.44 -7.94
C HIS A 156 -2.33 -10.27 -7.45
N GLU A 157 -2.53 -10.06 -6.15
CA GLU A 157 -3.87 -9.95 -5.55
C GLU A 157 -4.65 -8.71 -6.04
N SER A 158 -3.95 -7.63 -6.39
CA SER A 158 -4.57 -6.37 -6.84
C SER A 158 -4.58 -6.16 -8.37
N ASN A 159 -4.14 -7.18 -9.11
CA ASN A 159 -3.94 -7.14 -10.57
C ASN A 159 -3.10 -5.94 -11.04
N MET A 160 -2.02 -5.64 -10.34
CA MET A 160 -1.05 -4.60 -10.73
C MET A 160 0.15 -5.21 -11.45
N ARG A 161 0.68 -4.53 -12.46
CA ARG A 161 1.90 -4.95 -13.16
C ARG A 161 2.74 -3.75 -13.61
N LEU A 162 4.06 -3.95 -13.71
CA LEU A 162 4.97 -3.01 -14.35
C LEU A 162 4.90 -3.12 -15.89
N ASN A 163 4.97 -4.36 -16.39
CA ASN A 163 4.77 -4.72 -17.79
C ASN A 163 3.98 -6.04 -17.87
N GLU A 164 4.08 -6.87 -18.92
CA GLU A 164 3.27 -8.11 -18.98
C GLU A 164 3.56 -9.08 -17.83
N ASP A 165 4.84 -9.32 -17.51
CA ASP A 165 5.27 -10.36 -16.57
C ASP A 165 6.14 -9.84 -15.41
N ASP A 166 6.22 -8.52 -15.22
CA ASP A 166 7.11 -7.91 -14.24
C ASP A 166 6.38 -7.04 -13.20
N PHE A 167 7.05 -6.86 -12.07
CA PHE A 167 6.53 -6.20 -10.87
C PHE A 167 7.49 -5.11 -10.38
N PRO A 168 6.97 -4.04 -9.73
CA PRO A 168 7.85 -3.06 -9.13
C PRO A 168 8.65 -3.68 -7.98
N THR A 169 9.87 -3.18 -7.80
CA THR A 169 10.69 -3.46 -6.61
C THR A 169 10.60 -2.31 -5.62
N ILE A 170 10.84 -2.59 -4.34
CA ILE A 170 10.86 -1.58 -3.28
C ILE A 170 12.29 -1.41 -2.77
N SER A 171 12.76 -0.17 -2.78
CA SER A 171 14.07 0.20 -2.22
C SER A 171 13.86 1.15 -1.04
N LEU A 172 14.19 0.69 0.16
CA LEU A 172 14.14 1.53 1.36
C LEU A 172 15.41 2.36 1.46
N ILE A 173 15.30 3.67 1.35
CA ILE A 173 16.44 4.58 1.55
C ILE A 173 16.42 5.04 3.02
N LEU A 174 17.38 4.53 3.80
CA LEU A 174 17.56 4.94 5.19
C LEU A 174 18.22 6.31 5.27
N ASP A 175 18.01 7.02 6.38
CA ASP A 175 18.48 8.41 6.53
C ASP A 175 20.00 8.57 6.32
N GLU A 176 20.77 7.56 6.72
CA GLU A 176 22.22 7.48 6.53
C GLU A 176 22.65 7.40 5.06
N GLN A 177 21.75 7.01 4.16
CA GLN A 177 22.01 6.87 2.72
C GLN A 177 21.52 8.08 1.92
N ILE A 178 20.72 8.97 2.51
CA ILE A 178 20.11 10.11 1.78
C ILE A 178 21.17 11.05 1.22
N SER A 179 22.27 11.29 1.95
CA SER A 179 23.37 12.16 1.50
C SER A 179 24.10 11.65 0.26
N LEU A 180 23.93 10.38 -0.13
CA LEU A 180 24.52 9.81 -1.34
C LEU A 180 23.65 10.06 -2.59
N PHE A 181 22.42 10.52 -2.40
CA PHE A 181 21.44 10.76 -3.48
C PHE A 181 21.01 12.22 -3.59
N GLU A 182 21.49 13.10 -2.70
CA GLU A 182 21.35 14.54 -2.88
C GLU A 182 22.35 15.00 -3.95
N PRO A 183 21.91 15.76 -4.97
CA PRO A 183 22.85 16.40 -5.87
C PRO A 183 23.78 17.30 -5.04
N GLU A 184 25.09 17.25 -5.32
CA GLU A 184 26.06 18.21 -4.79
C GLU A 184 25.46 19.62 -4.95
N PRO A 185 25.45 20.45 -3.89
CA PRO A 185 24.90 21.80 -4.01
C PRO A 185 25.63 22.50 -5.16
N GLU A 186 24.86 23.07 -6.11
CA GLU A 186 25.42 23.85 -7.20
C GLU A 186 26.45 24.82 -6.61
N GLY A 187 27.71 24.65 -7.01
CA GLY A 187 28.82 25.41 -6.46
C GLY A 187 28.50 26.90 -6.50
N ASP A 188 28.62 27.56 -5.34
CA ASP A 188 28.38 28.98 -5.17
C ASP A 188 29.02 29.78 -6.32
N PRO A 189 28.22 30.41 -7.21
CA PRO A 189 28.72 31.13 -8.38
C PRO A 189 29.51 32.39 -7.98
N THR A 190 29.57 32.74 -6.68
CA THR A 190 30.31 33.90 -6.19
C THR A 190 31.76 33.63 -5.80
N ARG A 191 32.27 32.40 -5.97
CA ARG A 191 33.69 32.09 -5.76
C ARG A 191 34.54 32.70 -6.90
N LYS A 192 34.79 34.00 -6.82
CA LYS A 192 35.72 34.73 -7.68
C LYS A 192 37.09 34.05 -7.58
N PHE A 193 37.54 33.46 -8.68
CA PHE A 193 38.92 33.06 -8.87
C PHE A 193 39.80 34.31 -8.69
N LYS A 194 40.60 34.33 -7.62
CA LYS A 194 41.78 35.20 -7.56
C LYS A 194 42.83 34.53 -8.44
N TYR A 195 43.08 35.10 -9.60
CA TYR A 195 44.32 34.85 -10.33
C TYR A 195 45.43 35.62 -9.60
N GLU A 196 46.41 34.89 -9.07
CA GLU A 196 47.75 35.41 -8.79
C GLU A 196 48.58 35.39 -10.08
#